data_AF-A0A848LP31-F1
#
_entry.id   AF-A0A848LP31-F1
#
_cell.length_a   1.000
_cell.length_b   1.000
_cell.length_c   1.000
_cell.angle_alpha   90.00
_cell.angle_beta   90.00
_cell.angle_gamma   90.00
#
_symmetry.space_group_name_H-M   'P 1'
#
loop_
_entity.id
_entity.type
_entity.pdbx_description
1 polymer ?
#
loop_
_entity_poly.entity_id
_entity_poly.type
_entity_poly.pdbx_seq_one_letter_code
_entity_poly.pdbx_strand_id
1 'polypeptide(L)'
;MARGLSPDQLDEILALQLVLAWAGESPGGEHPRLGWWKTDLIDLDGGGDLWRRLLPRTQRWAGLDAARRAALRVDERLRRENARADIMLTLFHFGFELDEALDERLAHHKLEAHPPVEVLPLLQVIDAPLNRAELLSRLSSPGLDLSFKKVTPEGRQLKPHDGEGAVFQARRFAAVMLTEPPATYPLPFILSEANLAGR
;
A
#
# COMPACT_ATOMS: atom_id res chain seq x y z
N MET A 1 1.43 5.37 18.63
CA MET A 1 0.17 5.99 18.11
C MET A 1 0.46 7.36 17.51
N ALA A 2 0.45 7.47 16.18
CA ALA A 2 0.39 8.77 15.49
C ALA A 2 -0.75 9.58 16.10
N ARG A 3 -0.44 10.75 16.69
CA ARG A 3 -1.43 11.53 17.44
C ARG A 3 -2.60 11.90 16.51
N GLY A 4 -3.73 11.22 16.66
CA GLY A 4 -5.01 11.63 16.06
C GLY A 4 -5.73 10.64 15.16
N LEU A 5 -5.18 9.46 14.83
CA LEU A 5 -5.91 8.43 14.06
C LEU A 5 -6.53 7.36 14.95
N SER A 6 -7.75 6.96 14.64
CA SER A 6 -8.41 5.81 15.27
C SER A 6 -7.85 4.47 14.74
N PRO A 7 -8.03 3.36 15.48
CA PRO A 7 -7.67 2.02 14.99
C PRO A 7 -8.29 1.70 13.62
N ASP A 8 -9.55 2.08 13.39
CA ASP A 8 -10.25 1.84 12.12
C ASP A 8 -9.60 2.60 10.95
N GLN A 9 -9.12 3.83 11.20
CA GLN A 9 -8.41 4.61 10.19
C GLN A 9 -7.04 4.00 9.87
N LEU A 10 -6.33 3.48 10.87
CA LEU A 10 -5.07 2.75 10.67
C LEU A 10 -5.32 1.45 9.89
N ASP A 11 -6.39 0.73 10.21
CA ASP A 11 -6.81 -0.50 9.52
C ASP A 11 -7.13 -0.22 8.05
N GLU A 12 -7.81 0.88 7.76
CA GLU A 12 -8.11 1.27 6.39
C GLU A 12 -6.82 1.55 5.58
N ILE A 13 -5.91 2.35 6.12
CA ILE A 13 -4.62 2.65 5.46
C ILE A 13 -3.78 1.38 5.30
N LEU A 14 -3.72 0.55 6.34
CA LEU A 14 -3.01 -0.72 6.31
C LEU A 14 -3.59 -1.67 5.27
N ALA A 15 -4.91 -1.79 5.19
CA ALA A 15 -5.59 -2.62 4.19
C ALA A 15 -5.25 -2.15 2.77
N LEU A 16 -5.20 -0.84 2.53
CA LEU A 16 -4.76 -0.28 1.24
C LEU A 16 -3.31 -0.65 0.93
N GLN A 17 -2.39 -0.49 1.89
CA GLN A 17 -1.00 -0.89 1.72
C GLN A 17 -0.88 -2.39 1.39
N LEU A 18 -1.60 -3.24 2.11
CA LEU A 18 -1.57 -4.69 1.93
C LEU A 18 -2.17 -5.13 0.59
N VAL A 19 -3.32 -4.59 0.20
CA VAL A 19 -3.95 -4.92 -1.10
C VAL A 19 -3.08 -4.46 -2.25
N LEU A 20 -2.55 -3.22 -2.20
CA LEU A 20 -1.69 -2.73 -3.28
C LEU A 20 -0.35 -3.48 -3.29
N ALA A 21 0.17 -3.88 -2.13
CA ALA A 21 1.35 -4.75 -2.00
C ALA A 21 1.13 -6.16 -2.58
N TRP A 22 -0.08 -6.70 -2.52
CA TRP A 22 -0.44 -7.92 -3.23
C TRP A 22 -0.62 -7.70 -4.74
N ALA A 23 -1.32 -6.62 -5.11
CA ALA A 23 -1.67 -6.31 -6.50
C ALA A 23 -0.44 -5.97 -7.34
N GLY A 24 0.61 -5.39 -6.76
CA GLY A 24 1.86 -5.12 -7.45
C GLY A 24 2.83 -6.30 -7.55
N GLU A 25 2.51 -7.47 -7.00
CA GLU A 25 3.34 -8.66 -7.21
C GLU A 25 3.38 -9.07 -8.70
N SER A 26 4.41 -9.82 -9.07
CA SER A 26 4.59 -10.39 -10.41
C SER A 26 4.62 -11.92 -10.33
N PRO A 27 3.57 -12.60 -9.84
CA PRO A 27 3.57 -14.05 -9.83
C PRO A 27 3.70 -14.57 -11.26
N GLY A 28 4.50 -15.63 -11.45
CA GLY A 28 4.50 -16.35 -12.72
C GLY A 28 3.14 -17.06 -12.91
N GLY A 29 2.64 -17.15 -14.15
CA GLY A 29 1.45 -17.97 -14.47
C GLY A 29 0.31 -17.22 -15.17
N GLU A 30 -0.89 -17.80 -15.09
CA GLU A 30 -2.08 -17.43 -15.89
C GLU A 30 -2.85 -16.21 -15.36
N HIS A 31 -2.55 -15.73 -14.16
CA HIS A 31 -3.21 -14.60 -13.52
C HIS A 31 -2.23 -13.48 -13.18
N PRO A 32 -1.72 -12.74 -14.18
CA PRO A 32 -0.80 -11.64 -13.94
C PRO A 32 -1.47 -10.54 -13.12
N ARG A 33 -0.71 -9.96 -12.18
CA ARG A 33 -1.10 -8.75 -11.46
C ARG A 33 -0.39 -7.54 -12.09
N LEU A 34 -0.12 -6.48 -11.32
CA LEU A 34 0.42 -5.22 -11.86
C LEU A 34 1.93 -5.28 -12.14
N GLY A 35 2.63 -6.25 -11.55
CA GLY A 35 3.98 -6.57 -11.99
C GLY A 35 5.09 -5.63 -11.50
N TRP A 36 4.85 -4.89 -10.41
CA TRP A 36 5.72 -3.83 -9.89
C TRP A 36 6.90 -4.35 -9.05
N TRP A 37 6.73 -5.48 -8.38
CA TRP A 37 7.81 -6.16 -7.66
C TRP A 37 7.80 -7.65 -7.98
N LYS A 38 9.01 -8.17 -8.24
CA LYS A 38 9.26 -9.55 -8.67
C LYS A 38 9.17 -10.53 -7.51
N THR A 39 7.99 -10.67 -6.93
CA THR A 39 7.68 -11.62 -5.85
C THR A 39 6.31 -12.26 -6.07
N ASP A 40 6.07 -13.35 -5.35
CA ASP A 40 4.84 -14.15 -5.31
C ASP A 40 4.55 -14.64 -3.87
N LEU A 41 4.80 -13.78 -2.88
CA LEU A 41 4.87 -14.10 -1.45
C LEU A 41 3.53 -14.52 -0.84
N ILE A 42 2.42 -14.12 -1.47
CA ILE A 42 1.06 -14.47 -1.06
C ILE A 42 0.51 -15.65 -1.86
N ASP A 43 1.09 -15.95 -3.03
CA ASP A 43 0.59 -16.99 -3.93
C ASP A 43 0.67 -18.37 -3.28
N LEU A 44 -0.44 -19.13 -3.27
CA LEU A 44 -0.53 -20.43 -2.60
C LEU A 44 0.44 -21.45 -3.19
N ASP A 45 0.67 -21.40 -4.49
CA ASP A 45 1.58 -22.30 -5.20
C ASP A 45 3.02 -21.73 -5.27
N GLY A 46 3.22 -20.51 -4.78
CA GLY A 46 4.51 -19.82 -4.65
C GLY A 46 4.92 -19.66 -3.18
N GLY A 47 5.19 -18.42 -2.77
CA GLY A 47 5.66 -18.12 -1.40
C GLY A 47 4.68 -18.50 -0.30
N GLY A 48 3.38 -18.61 -0.59
CA GLY A 48 2.34 -19.06 0.33
C GLY A 48 2.57 -20.49 0.82
N ASP A 49 3.05 -21.42 -0.01
CA ASP A 49 3.37 -22.79 0.45
C ASP A 49 4.51 -22.79 1.47
N LEU A 50 5.54 -21.96 1.27
CA LEU A 50 6.62 -21.81 2.23
C LEU A 50 6.08 -21.30 3.58
N TRP A 51 5.23 -20.27 3.57
CA TRP A 51 4.61 -19.75 4.80
C TRP A 51 3.71 -20.77 5.48
N ARG A 52 2.97 -21.59 4.71
CA ARG A 52 2.15 -22.67 5.25
C ARG A 52 2.96 -23.67 6.06
N ARG A 53 4.16 -24.01 5.57
CA ARG A 53 5.06 -24.97 6.23
C ARG A 53 5.75 -24.38 7.46
N LEU A 54 6.16 -23.11 7.40
CA LEU A 54 6.90 -22.46 8.49
C LEU A 54 5.98 -21.89 9.59
N LEU A 55 4.86 -21.30 9.20
CA LEU A 55 3.98 -20.49 10.05
C LEU A 55 2.50 -20.88 9.81
N PRO A 56 2.10 -22.15 9.98
CA PRO A 56 0.78 -22.64 9.54
C PRO A 56 -0.40 -21.87 10.13
N ARG A 57 -0.26 -21.29 11.32
CA ARG A 57 -1.31 -20.50 11.99
C ARG A 57 -1.41 -19.06 11.49
N THR A 58 -0.30 -18.47 11.06
CA THR A 58 -0.20 -17.04 10.68
C THR A 58 0.28 -16.85 9.25
N GLN A 59 0.21 -17.89 8.42
CA GLN A 59 0.77 -17.91 7.07
C GLN A 59 0.25 -16.76 6.19
N ARG A 60 -1.06 -16.46 6.26
CA ARG A 60 -1.65 -15.37 5.47
C ARG A 60 -1.07 -14.02 5.89
N TRP A 61 -0.92 -13.78 7.19
CA TRP A 61 -0.28 -12.57 7.70
C TRP A 61 1.21 -12.50 7.36
N ALA A 62 1.92 -13.63 7.38
CA ALA A 62 3.33 -13.67 6.99
C ALA A 62 3.53 -13.28 5.52
N GLY A 63 2.70 -13.82 4.62
CA GLY A 63 2.70 -13.44 3.20
C GLY A 63 2.37 -11.96 2.99
N LEU A 64 1.34 -11.45 3.67
CA LEU A 64 0.92 -10.04 3.59
C LEU A 64 2.00 -9.07 4.10
N ASP A 65 2.63 -9.36 5.25
CA ASP A 65 3.75 -8.57 5.78
C ASP A 65 4.95 -8.61 4.82
N ALA A 66 5.28 -9.79 4.28
CA ALA A 66 6.38 -9.93 3.32
C ALA A 66 6.12 -9.14 2.03
N ALA A 67 4.91 -9.22 1.47
CA ALA A 67 4.52 -8.44 0.29
C ALA A 67 4.59 -6.93 0.57
N ARG A 68 4.09 -6.48 1.74
CA ARG A 68 4.20 -5.08 2.17
C ARG A 68 5.65 -4.62 2.25
N ARG A 69 6.54 -5.44 2.80
CA ARG A 69 7.99 -5.15 2.85
C ARG A 69 8.62 -5.07 1.46
N ALA A 70 8.19 -5.89 0.51
CA ALA A 70 8.64 -5.77 -0.87
C ALA A 70 8.23 -4.41 -1.48
N ALA A 71 6.96 -4.02 -1.29
CA ALA A 71 6.46 -2.73 -1.75
C ALA A 71 7.18 -1.54 -1.09
N LEU A 72 7.37 -1.57 0.24
CA LEU A 72 8.13 -0.55 1.00
C LEU A 72 9.55 -0.37 0.44
N ARG A 73 10.26 -1.48 0.14
CA ARG A 73 11.62 -1.44 -0.40
C ARG A 73 11.69 -0.86 -1.81
N VAL A 74 10.74 -1.21 -2.68
CA VAL A 74 10.67 -0.64 -4.03
C VAL A 74 10.34 0.85 -3.97
N ASP A 75 9.38 1.23 -3.14
CA ASP A 75 9.02 2.63 -2.92
C ASP A 75 10.22 3.44 -2.43
N GLU A 76 10.84 3.02 -1.32
CA GLU A 76 11.99 3.70 -0.73
C GLU A 76 13.14 3.87 -1.74
N ARG A 77 13.44 2.84 -2.53
CA ARG A 77 14.48 2.91 -3.56
C ARG A 77 14.19 4.01 -4.57
N LEU A 78 12.98 4.07 -5.12
CA LEU A 78 12.61 5.12 -6.09
C LEU A 78 12.53 6.49 -5.44
N ARG A 79 12.06 6.59 -4.18
CA ARG A 79 12.03 7.88 -3.46
C ARG A 79 13.43 8.47 -3.29
N ARG A 80 14.45 7.65 -3.00
CA ARG A 80 15.85 8.09 -2.83
C ARG A 80 16.47 8.66 -4.11
N GLU A 81 15.92 8.33 -5.27
CA GLU A 81 16.33 8.91 -6.56
C GLU A 81 15.80 10.35 -6.73
N ASN A 82 14.85 10.79 -5.90
CA ASN A 82 14.27 12.13 -5.92
C ASN A 82 15.00 13.09 -4.97
N ALA A 83 15.37 14.27 -5.45
CA ALA A 83 16.03 15.30 -4.63
C ALA A 83 15.19 15.80 -3.43
N ARG A 84 13.89 15.52 -3.41
CA ARG A 84 12.95 15.91 -2.35
C ARG A 84 12.42 14.71 -1.55
N ALA A 85 13.16 13.60 -1.53
CA ALA A 85 12.80 12.35 -0.86
C ALA A 85 12.30 12.53 0.59
N ASP A 86 12.92 13.45 1.33
CA ASP A 86 12.64 13.73 2.75
C ASP A 86 11.25 14.28 3.05
N ILE A 87 10.66 14.97 2.07
CA ILE A 87 9.34 15.62 2.22
C ILE A 87 8.28 14.92 1.37
N MET A 88 8.63 13.81 0.73
CA MET A 88 7.75 13.06 -0.14
C MET A 88 6.88 12.11 0.69
N LEU A 89 5.57 12.21 0.53
CA LEU A 89 4.64 11.23 1.07
C LEU A 89 4.12 10.34 -0.06
N THR A 90 4.07 9.03 0.18
CA THR A 90 3.54 8.00 -0.73
C THR A 90 2.63 7.05 0.05
N LEU A 91 1.93 6.14 -0.62
CA LEU A 91 1.15 5.10 0.07
C LEU A 91 2.00 4.26 1.03
N PHE A 92 3.28 4.11 0.73
CA PHE A 92 4.24 3.28 1.46
C PHE A 92 5.20 4.12 2.32
N HIS A 93 4.95 5.43 2.47
CA HIS A 93 5.72 6.31 3.33
C HIS A 93 4.91 7.57 3.69
N PHE A 94 4.36 7.59 4.90
CA PHE A 94 3.64 8.76 5.44
C PHE A 94 4.48 9.60 6.41
N GLY A 95 5.68 9.12 6.75
CA GLY A 95 6.53 9.73 7.77
C GLY A 95 6.50 8.92 9.07
N PHE A 96 7.51 9.17 9.92
CA PHE A 96 7.86 8.29 11.04
C PHE A 96 6.67 7.90 11.93
N GLU A 97 5.89 8.87 12.43
CA GLU A 97 4.83 8.58 13.40
C GLU A 97 3.72 7.68 12.83
N LEU A 98 3.29 7.92 11.59
CA LEU A 98 2.24 7.12 10.97
C LEU A 98 2.78 5.77 10.48
N ASP A 99 4.00 5.74 9.94
CA ASP A 99 4.64 4.51 9.51
C ASP A 99 4.84 3.56 10.72
N GLU A 100 5.29 4.07 11.87
CA GLU A 100 5.41 3.32 13.13
C GLU A 100 4.05 2.82 13.62
N ALA A 101 3.00 3.66 13.61
CA ALA A 101 1.66 3.25 14.03
C ALA A 101 1.07 2.15 13.14
N LEU A 102 1.35 2.16 11.83
CA LEU A 102 0.93 1.11 10.91
C LEU A 102 1.68 -0.21 11.15
N ASP A 103 2.97 -0.13 11.50
CA ASP A 103 3.78 -1.30 11.86
C ASP A 103 3.30 -1.92 13.18
N GLU A 104 3.03 -1.10 14.20
CA GLU A 104 2.40 -1.53 15.46
C GLU A 104 1.04 -2.19 15.20
N ARG A 105 0.21 -1.59 14.34
CA ARG A 105 -1.13 -2.12 14.02
C ARG A 105 -1.05 -3.46 13.30
N LEU A 106 -0.13 -3.62 12.35
CA LEU A 106 0.11 -4.91 11.69
C LEU A 106 0.63 -5.97 12.68
N ALA A 107 1.54 -5.60 13.58
CA ALA A 107 2.04 -6.50 14.61
C ALA A 107 0.91 -6.97 15.55
N HIS A 108 0.01 -6.08 15.94
CA HIS A 108 -1.17 -6.42 16.73
C HIS A 108 -2.06 -7.47 16.02
N HIS A 109 -2.43 -7.24 14.76
CA HIS A 109 -3.24 -8.21 13.99
C HIS A 109 -2.55 -9.57 13.85
N LYS A 110 -1.23 -9.59 13.66
CA LYS A 110 -0.43 -10.82 13.60
C LYS A 110 -0.46 -11.61 14.90
N LEU A 111 -0.43 -10.94 16.04
CA LEU A 111 -0.45 -11.56 17.37
C LEU A 111 -1.83 -12.16 17.69
N GLU A 112 -2.90 -11.44 17.39
CA GLU A 112 -4.27 -11.92 17.59
C GLU A 112 -4.62 -13.09 16.65
N ALA A 113 -3.96 -13.15 15.48
CA ALA A 113 -4.09 -14.24 14.51
C ALA A 113 -5.52 -14.47 14.00
N HIS A 114 -6.40 -13.46 14.07
CA HIS A 114 -7.67 -13.45 13.35
C HIS A 114 -7.41 -13.57 11.84
N PRO A 115 -8.31 -14.23 11.09
CA PRO A 115 -8.26 -14.23 9.63
C PRO A 115 -8.20 -12.79 9.08
N PRO A 116 -7.28 -12.46 8.14
CA PRO A 116 -7.10 -11.09 7.69
C PRO A 116 -8.38 -10.42 7.16
N VAL A 117 -9.25 -11.17 6.49
CA VAL A 117 -10.51 -10.66 5.93
C VAL A 117 -11.55 -10.30 6.99
N GLU A 118 -11.46 -10.85 8.20
CA GLU A 118 -12.40 -10.53 9.30
C GLU A 118 -12.06 -9.19 9.94
N VAL A 119 -10.78 -8.84 10.02
CA VAL A 119 -10.31 -7.58 10.62
C VAL A 119 -10.04 -6.49 9.59
N LEU A 120 -9.69 -6.85 8.35
CA LEU A 120 -9.44 -5.94 7.23
C LEU A 120 -10.27 -6.40 6.01
N PRO A 121 -11.57 -6.05 5.93
CA PRO A 121 -12.49 -6.59 4.92
C PRO A 121 -12.09 -6.35 3.46
N LEU A 122 -11.34 -5.28 3.19
CA LEU A 122 -10.83 -4.99 1.84
C LEU A 122 -9.92 -6.13 1.31
N LEU A 123 -9.28 -6.91 2.18
CA LEU A 123 -8.43 -8.04 1.79
C LEU A 123 -9.18 -9.17 1.11
N GLN A 124 -10.51 -9.20 1.10
CA GLN A 124 -11.27 -10.21 0.35
C GLN A 124 -10.89 -10.26 -1.14
N VAL A 125 -10.39 -9.15 -1.71
CA VAL A 125 -9.98 -9.07 -3.12
C VAL A 125 -8.76 -9.94 -3.45
N ILE A 126 -7.97 -10.38 -2.46
CA ILE A 126 -6.72 -11.12 -2.68
C ILE A 126 -6.93 -12.61 -2.95
N ASP A 127 -8.12 -13.14 -2.63
CA ASP A 127 -8.49 -14.55 -2.83
C ASP A 127 -8.97 -14.82 -4.28
N ALA A 128 -8.91 -13.83 -5.18
CA ALA A 128 -9.32 -13.93 -6.58
C ALA A 128 -8.31 -13.25 -7.53
N PRO A 129 -8.34 -13.53 -8.85
CA PRO A 129 -7.54 -12.79 -9.82
C PRO A 129 -7.80 -11.28 -9.72
N LEU A 130 -6.75 -10.47 -9.91
CA LEU A 130 -6.84 -9.01 -9.79
C LEU A 130 -7.87 -8.44 -10.76
N ASN A 131 -8.97 -7.92 -10.22
CA ASN A 131 -9.91 -7.08 -10.95
C ASN A 131 -9.67 -5.61 -10.59
N ARG A 132 -8.92 -4.90 -11.44
CA ARG A 132 -8.57 -3.49 -11.21
C ARG A 132 -9.77 -2.57 -11.14
N ALA A 133 -10.78 -2.79 -11.98
CA ALA A 133 -11.97 -1.96 -12.03
C ALA A 133 -12.80 -2.10 -10.75
N GLU A 134 -12.96 -3.34 -10.27
CA GLU A 134 -13.63 -3.63 -9.00
C GLU A 134 -12.84 -3.10 -7.79
N LEU A 135 -11.52 -3.23 -7.80
CA LEU A 135 -10.73 -2.65 -6.71
C LEU A 135 -10.86 -1.11 -6.72
N LEU A 136 -10.75 -0.47 -7.89
CA LEU A 136 -10.90 0.98 -8.02
C LEU A 136 -12.31 1.46 -7.60
N SER A 137 -13.37 0.70 -7.91
CA SER A 137 -14.73 1.04 -7.49
C SER A 137 -14.87 1.08 -5.96
N ARG A 138 -14.22 0.17 -5.24
CA ARG A 138 -14.18 0.13 -3.76
C ARG A 138 -13.39 1.29 -3.14
N LEU A 139 -12.40 1.83 -3.86
CA LEU A 139 -11.60 2.98 -3.40
C LEU A 139 -12.29 4.32 -3.66
N SER A 140 -13.14 4.36 -4.67
CA SER A 140 -13.79 5.57 -5.15
C SER A 140 -14.68 6.17 -4.06
N SER A 141 -14.57 7.47 -3.87
CA SER A 141 -15.39 8.23 -2.92
C SER A 141 -15.72 9.60 -3.53
N PRO A 142 -16.87 10.22 -3.17
CA PRO A 142 -17.20 11.56 -3.62
C PRO A 142 -16.09 12.55 -3.28
N GLY A 143 -15.66 13.35 -4.26
CA GLY A 143 -14.61 14.35 -4.07
C GLY A 143 -13.17 13.82 -4.13
N LEU A 144 -12.95 12.53 -4.46
CA LEU A 144 -11.61 11.98 -4.64
C LEU A 144 -10.93 12.55 -5.91
N ASP A 145 -10.13 13.60 -5.77
CA ASP A 145 -9.36 14.18 -6.86
C ASP A 145 -8.08 13.38 -7.16
N LEU A 146 -8.00 12.82 -8.36
CA LEU A 146 -6.87 12.03 -8.86
C LEU A 146 -5.92 12.84 -9.76
N SER A 147 -6.11 14.15 -9.85
CA SER A 147 -5.35 14.99 -10.78
C SER A 147 -3.88 15.16 -10.38
N PHE A 148 -3.01 15.10 -11.40
CA PHE A 148 -1.58 15.32 -11.23
C PHE A 148 -1.25 16.81 -11.29
N LYS A 149 -0.33 17.25 -10.41
CA LYS A 149 0.36 18.53 -10.54
C LYS A 149 1.47 18.42 -11.59
N LYS A 150 2.21 17.31 -11.55
CA LYS A 150 3.36 17.05 -12.43
C LYS A 150 3.56 15.54 -12.58
N VAL A 151 3.81 15.10 -13.81
CA VAL A 151 4.27 13.73 -14.10
C VAL A 151 5.72 13.84 -14.56
N THR A 152 6.63 13.11 -13.92
CA THR A 152 8.06 13.10 -14.26
C THR A 152 8.57 11.66 -14.34
N PRO A 153 9.78 11.44 -14.88
CA PRO A 153 10.42 10.13 -14.81
C PRO A 153 10.60 9.63 -13.37
N GLU A 154 10.77 10.52 -12.40
CA GLU A 154 10.99 10.20 -10.98
C GLU A 154 9.68 9.96 -10.19
N GLY A 155 8.50 10.03 -10.84
CA GLY A 155 7.22 9.71 -10.21
C GLY A 155 6.05 10.62 -10.63
N ARG A 156 4.91 10.43 -9.97
CA ARG A 156 3.67 11.17 -10.27
C ARG A 156 3.25 12.05 -9.10
N GLN A 157 3.50 13.35 -9.20
CA GLN A 157 3.09 14.30 -8.16
C GLN A 157 1.61 14.61 -8.27
N LEU A 158 0.82 14.26 -7.25
CA LEU A 158 -0.58 14.64 -7.14
C LEU A 158 -0.72 16.13 -6.80
N LYS A 159 -1.82 16.75 -7.23
CA LYS A 159 -2.17 18.09 -6.72
C LYS A 159 -2.42 18.01 -5.22
N PRO A 160 -1.92 18.98 -4.43
CA PRO A 160 -2.41 19.19 -3.07
C PRO A 160 -3.93 19.29 -3.12
N HIS A 161 -4.58 18.68 -2.15
CA HIS A 161 -6.02 18.72 -2.01
C HIS A 161 -6.29 18.97 -0.55
N ASP A 162 -7.24 19.86 -0.24
CA ASP A 162 -7.64 20.22 1.13
C ASP A 162 -8.43 19.08 1.81
N GLY A 163 -8.35 17.87 1.27
CA GLY A 163 -9.10 16.71 1.73
C GLY A 163 -8.53 16.21 3.06
N GLU A 164 -9.44 15.83 3.94
CA GLU A 164 -9.18 15.69 5.36
C GLU A 164 -8.42 14.39 5.68
N GLY A 165 -7.10 14.51 5.85
CA GLY A 165 -6.30 13.53 6.59
C GLY A 165 -5.70 12.35 5.81
N ALA A 166 -5.03 11.47 6.57
CA ALA A 166 -4.18 10.40 6.02
C ALA A 166 -4.97 9.33 5.25
N VAL A 167 -6.18 8.98 5.69
CA VAL A 167 -7.03 7.98 5.00
C VAL A 167 -7.39 8.46 3.60
N PHE A 168 -7.80 9.73 3.47
CA PHE A 168 -8.11 10.33 2.18
C PHE A 168 -6.89 10.32 1.25
N GLN A 169 -5.70 10.67 1.78
CA GLN A 169 -4.45 10.61 1.01
C GLN A 169 -4.10 9.17 0.57
N ALA A 170 -4.24 8.19 1.46
CA ALA A 170 -4.00 6.78 1.14
C ALA A 170 -4.92 6.29 0.01
N ARG A 171 -6.22 6.63 0.07
CA ARG A 171 -7.17 6.34 -1.01
C ARG A 171 -6.78 6.98 -2.33
N ARG A 172 -6.32 8.24 -2.32
CA ARG A 172 -5.85 8.94 -3.54
C ARG A 172 -4.66 8.24 -4.16
N PHE A 173 -3.66 7.88 -3.36
CA PHE A 173 -2.50 7.15 -3.87
C PHE A 173 -2.92 5.81 -4.47
N ALA A 174 -3.68 5.02 -3.73
CA ALA A 174 -4.13 3.70 -4.16
C ALA A 174 -4.99 3.78 -5.44
N ALA A 175 -5.91 4.75 -5.54
CA ALA A 175 -6.73 4.94 -6.72
C ALA A 175 -5.89 5.31 -7.95
N VAL A 176 -4.95 6.25 -7.83
CA VAL A 176 -4.09 6.65 -8.97
C VAL A 176 -3.19 5.51 -9.45
N MET A 177 -2.76 4.63 -8.55
CA MET A 177 -2.00 3.43 -8.92
C MET A 177 -2.82 2.46 -9.78
N LEU A 178 -4.16 2.53 -9.72
CA LEU A 178 -5.08 1.63 -10.43
C LEU A 178 -5.68 2.24 -11.70
N THR A 179 -5.70 3.57 -11.87
CA THR A 179 -6.39 4.22 -13.01
C THR A 179 -5.73 4.01 -14.37
N GLU A 180 -4.40 3.94 -14.45
CA GLU A 180 -3.67 3.61 -15.67
C GLU A 180 -2.56 2.62 -15.33
N PRO A 181 -2.31 1.57 -16.14
CA PRO A 181 -1.20 0.67 -15.88
C PRO A 181 0.10 1.32 -16.35
N PRO A 182 1.01 1.72 -15.47
CA PRO A 182 2.40 1.78 -15.86
C PRO A 182 2.96 0.34 -15.93
N ALA A 183 3.88 0.11 -16.87
CA ALA A 183 4.68 -1.12 -16.92
C ALA A 183 5.62 -1.26 -15.69
N THR A 184 5.72 -0.22 -14.86
CA THR A 184 6.59 -0.10 -13.69
C THR A 184 5.86 0.62 -12.56
N TYR A 185 6.28 0.46 -11.30
CA TYR A 185 5.65 1.16 -10.16
C TYR A 185 5.61 2.70 -10.38
N PRO A 186 4.43 3.37 -10.32
CA PRO A 186 4.30 4.77 -10.73
C PRO A 186 4.80 5.81 -9.72
N LEU A 187 5.11 5.38 -8.49
CA LEU A 187 5.49 6.24 -7.37
C LEU A 187 4.65 7.53 -7.29
N PRO A 188 3.33 7.44 -6.99
CA PRO A 188 2.52 8.61 -6.78
C PRO A 188 2.85 9.24 -5.43
N PHE A 189 3.01 10.56 -5.42
CA PHE A 189 3.44 11.28 -4.22
C PHE A 189 2.81 12.66 -4.07
N ILE A 190 2.84 13.17 -2.84
CA ILE A 190 2.67 14.59 -2.52
C ILE A 190 3.92 15.08 -1.78
N LEU A 191 4.14 16.40 -1.81
CA LEU A 191 5.20 17.02 -1.02
C LEU A 191 4.57 17.63 0.23
N SER A 192 5.03 17.21 1.41
CA SER A 192 4.60 17.74 2.70
C SER A 192 5.60 18.77 3.19
N GLU A 193 5.24 20.04 3.14
CA GLU A 193 6.08 21.12 3.69
C GLU A 193 6.11 21.11 5.23
N ALA A 194 5.13 20.47 5.88
CA ALA A 194 5.12 20.30 7.34
C ALA A 194 6.34 19.50 7.84
N ASN A 195 6.88 18.58 7.02
CA ASN A 195 8.07 17.80 7.36
C ASN A 195 9.39 18.62 7.30
N LEU A 196 9.38 19.84 6.76
CA LEU A 196 10.53 20.76 6.83
C LEU A 196 10.61 21.52 8.15
N ALA A 197 9.47 21.75 8.81
CA ALA A 197 9.39 22.56 10.03
C ALA A 197 9.73 21.79 11.32
N GLY A 198 9.85 20.47 11.25
CA GLY A 198 10.17 19.58 12.38
C GLY A 198 11.63 19.14 12.46
N ARG A 199 12.54 19.75 11.68
CA ARG A 199 13.99 19.49 11.73
C ARG A 199 14.73 20.63 12.42
#